data_AF-A0A2A2KZD6-F1
#
_entry.id   AF-A0A2A2KZD6-F1
#
_cell.length_a   1.000
_cell.length_b   1.000
_cell.length_c   1.000
_cell.angle_alpha   90.00
_cell.angle_beta   90.00
_cell.angle_gamma   90.00
#
_symmetry.space_group_name_H-M   'P 1'
#
loop_
_entity.id
_entity.type
_entity.pdbx_description
1 polymer ?
#
loop_
_entity_poly.entity_id
_entity_poly.type
_entity_poly.pdbx_seq_one_letter_code
_entity_poly.pdbx_strand_id
1 'polypeptide(L)'
;MLMFKYIEDKEFFLEIYTDLLGKRLINDKSASIDAERNVISKLQQMCGFEYTRKLNSMLTDIQPSQELSSEFRERNSNTDKYLGLDSSRKST
;
A
#
# COMPACT_ATOMS: atom_id res chain seq x y z
N MET A 1 -0.59 2.70 20.38
CA MET A 1 -1.87 3.44 20.44
C MET A 1 -2.00 4.40 21.62
N LEU A 2 -1.25 4.24 22.73
CA LEU A 2 -1.40 5.12 23.89
C LEU A 2 -1.15 6.61 23.55
N MET A 3 -0.11 6.91 22.77
CA MET A 3 0.17 8.29 22.33
C MET A 3 -0.96 8.90 21.48
N PHE A 4 -1.63 8.09 20.66
CA PHE A 4 -2.75 8.54 19.83
C PHE A 4 -3.94 9.05 20.66
N LYS A 5 -4.10 8.60 21.92
CA LYS A 5 -5.16 9.10 22.82
C LYS A 5 -4.99 10.57 23.19
N TYR A 6 -3.77 11.09 23.13
CA TYR A 6 -3.45 12.46 23.52
C TYR A 6 -3.44 13.43 22.32
N ILE A 7 -3.70 12.94 21.12
CA ILE A 7 -3.84 13.79 19.93
C ILE A 7 -5.24 14.42 19.96
N GLU A 8 -5.29 15.75 20.02
CA GLU A 8 -6.55 16.50 19.95
C GLU A 8 -7.13 16.48 18.54
N ASP A 9 -6.32 16.81 17.53
CA ASP A 9 -6.75 16.84 16.13
C ASP A 9 -6.52 15.50 15.44
N LYS A 10 -7.53 14.64 15.53
CA LYS A 10 -7.53 13.31 14.90
C LYS A 10 -7.74 13.39 13.39
N GLU A 11 -8.41 14.41 12.88
CA GLU A 11 -8.63 14.58 11.44
C GLU A 11 -7.32 14.95 10.73
N PHE A 12 -6.56 15.88 11.32
CA PHE A 12 -5.23 16.23 10.81
C PHE A 12 -4.26 15.04 10.83
N PHE A 13 -4.28 14.22 11.90
CA PHE A 13 -3.53 12.97 11.92
C PHE A 13 -3.94 12.04 10.76
N LEU A 14 -5.25 11.90 10.51
CA LEU A 14 -5.76 11.02 9.48
C LEU A 14 -5.32 11.47 8.08
N GLU A 15 -5.35 12.77 7.81
CA GLU A 15 -4.90 13.35 6.55
C GLU A 15 -3.42 13.01 6.27
N ILE A 16 -2.54 13.28 7.25
CA ILE A 16 -1.12 12.96 7.14
C ILE A 16 -0.90 11.44 7.01
N TYR A 17 -1.57 10.65 7.86
CA TYR A 17 -1.41 9.20 7.85
C TYR A 17 -1.83 8.59 6.52
N THR A 18 -2.90 9.12 5.91
CA THR A 18 -3.39 8.68 4.60
C THR A 18 -2.35 8.93 3.51
N ASP A 19 -1.74 10.12 3.45
CA ASP A 19 -0.68 10.44 2.49
C ASP A 19 0.54 9.52 2.66
N LEU A 20 0.98 9.33 3.91
CA LEU A 20 2.12 8.47 4.22
C LEU A 20 1.84 6.99 3.90
N LEU A 21 0.64 6.49 4.19
CA LEU A 21 0.24 5.13 3.84
C LEU A 21 0.24 4.95 2.32
N GLY A 22 -0.34 5.90 1.58
CA GLY A 22 -0.37 5.85 0.11
C GLY A 22 1.04 5.76 -0.49
N LYS A 23 1.96 6.59 -0.01
CA LYS A 23 3.37 6.56 -0.43
C LYS A 23 4.04 5.22 -0.13
N ARG A 24 3.73 4.56 0.98
CA ARG A 24 4.30 3.24 1.30
C ARG A 24 3.73 2.15 0.40
N LEU A 25 2.41 2.13 0.21
CA LEU A 25 1.73 1.11 -0.60
C LEU A 25 2.17 1.18 -2.07
N ILE A 26 2.20 2.38 -2.67
CA ILE A 26 2.56 2.56 -4.09
C ILE A 26 4.02 2.15 -4.36
N ASN A 27 4.93 2.46 -3.42
CA ASN A 27 6.35 2.18 -3.60
C ASN A 27 6.79 0.82 -3.05
N ASP A 28 5.85 -0.02 -2.61
CA ASP A 28 6.11 -1.31 -1.96
C ASP A 28 7.11 -1.21 -0.78
N LYS A 29 7.00 -0.12 0.00
CA LYS A 29 7.87 0.16 1.17
C LYS A 29 7.25 -0.23 2.51
N SER A 30 6.14 -0.96 2.47
CA SER A 30 5.50 -1.48 3.67
C SER A 30 6.30 -2.65 4.23
N ALA A 31 6.58 -2.66 5.54
CA ALA A 31 7.30 -3.78 6.16
C ALA A 31 6.50 -5.08 6.14
N SER A 32 5.17 -4.97 6.33
CA SER A 32 4.22 -6.07 6.18
C SER A 32 2.82 -5.49 6.05
N ILE A 33 2.01 -6.07 5.16
CA ILE A 33 0.60 -5.69 4.99
C ILE A 33 -0.20 -6.01 6.26
N ASP A 34 0.16 -7.07 6.99
CA ASP A 34 -0.51 -7.42 8.25
C ASP A 34 -0.20 -6.41 9.36
N ALA A 35 1.00 -5.83 9.35
CA ALA A 35 1.34 -4.74 10.25
C ALA A 35 0.50 -3.48 9.95
N GLU A 36 0.32 -3.13 8.67
CA GLU A 36 -0.54 -2.01 8.26
C GLU A 36 -2.02 -2.27 8.67
N ARG A 37 -2.53 -3.49 8.43
CA ARG A 37 -3.87 -3.91 8.89
C ARG A 37 -4.03 -3.79 10.40
N ASN A 38 -3.01 -4.16 11.16
CA ASN A 38 -3.03 -4.07 12.63
C ASN A 38 -3.17 -2.61 13.10
N VAL A 39 -2.45 -1.68 12.48
CA VAL A 39 -2.54 -0.25 12.82
C VAL A 39 -3.94 0.28 12.50
N ILE A 40 -4.49 -0.04 11.32
CA ILE A 40 -5.82 0.39 10.91
C ILE A 40 -6.90 -0.20 11.84
N SER A 41 -6.80 -1.48 12.20
CA SER A 41 -7.72 -2.12 13.14
C SER A 41 -7.73 -1.42 14.51
N LYS A 42 -6.55 -1.05 15.02
CA LYS A 42 -6.46 -0.26 16.27
C LYS A 42 -7.06 1.13 16.11
N LEU A 43 -6.87 1.81 14.97
CA LEU A 43 -7.48 3.12 14.70
C LEU A 43 -9.01 3.00 14.66
N GLN A 44 -9.53 1.94 14.05
CA GLN A 44 -10.95 1.66 13.95
C GLN A 44 -11.57 1.40 15.33
N GLN A 45 -10.88 0.66 16.20
CA GLN A 45 -11.34 0.44 17.58
C GLN A 45 -11.44 1.75 18.39
N MET A 46 -10.59 2.74 18.08
CA MET A 46 -10.49 3.99 18.83
C MET A 46 -11.39 5.11 18.28
N CYS A 47 -11.60 5.16 16.97
CA CYS A 47 -12.29 6.25 16.28
C CYS A 47 -13.52 5.81 15.48
N GLY A 48 -13.79 4.51 15.39
CA GLY A 48 -14.90 3.95 14.64
C GLY A 48 -14.58 3.66 13.17
N PHE A 49 -15.56 3.04 12.49
CA PHE A 49 -15.44 2.57 11.11
C PHE A 49 -15.20 3.71 10.11
N GLU A 50 -16.01 4.77 10.17
CA GLU A 50 -15.94 5.89 9.22
C GLU A 50 -14.54 6.54 9.17
N TYR A 51 -13.90 6.70 10.33
CA TYR A 51 -12.56 7.27 10.45
C TYR A 51 -11.51 6.47 9.67
N THR A 52 -11.68 5.15 9.54
CA THR A 52 -10.72 4.27 8.87
C THR A 52 -11.17 3.79 7.49
N ARG A 53 -12.34 4.23 7.03
CA ARG A 53 -12.96 3.74 5.79
C ARG A 53 -12.02 3.86 4.59
N LYS A 54 -11.40 5.04 4.43
CA LYS A 54 -10.45 5.32 3.34
C LYS A 54 -9.21 4.43 3.40
N LEU A 55 -8.64 4.25 4.60
CA LEU A 55 -7.45 3.42 4.80
C LEU A 55 -7.73 1.94 4.46
N ASN A 56 -8.91 1.43 4.84
CA ASN A 56 -9.33 0.08 4.49
C ASN A 56 -9.51 -0.10 2.99
N SER A 57 -10.11 0.87 2.30
CA SER A 57 -10.19 0.86 0.83
C SER A 57 -8.81 0.80 0.19
N MET A 58 -7.87 1.64 0.63
CA MET A 58 -6.49 1.62 0.11
C MET A 58 -5.80 0.26 0.25
N LEU A 59 -6.00 -0.45 1.37
CA LEU A 59 -5.46 -1.80 1.55
C LEU A 59 -6.15 -2.86 0.70
N THR A 60 -7.42 -2.65 0.35
CA THR A 60 -8.14 -3.58 -0.54
C THR A 60 -7.69 -3.38 -1.97
N ASP A 61 -7.46 -2.13 -2.37
CA ASP A 61 -7.09 -1.74 -3.74
C ASP A 61 -5.65 -2.13 -4.11
N ILE A 62 -4.74 -2.29 -3.13
CA ILE A 62 -3.33 -2.59 -3.43
C ILE A 62 -3.11 -4.01 -3.97
N GLN A 63 -3.87 -5.00 -3.48
CA GLN A 63 -3.73 -6.40 -3.92
C GLN A 63 -3.98 -6.59 -5.42
N PRO A 64 -5.14 -6.19 -5.98
CA PRO A 64 -5.39 -6.37 -7.41
C PRO A 64 -4.43 -5.55 -8.27
N SER A 65 -3.99 -4.38 -7.78
CA SER A 65 -2.98 -3.56 -8.48
C SER A 65 -1.63 -4.29 -8.60
N GLN A 66 -1.18 -4.95 -7.54
CA GLN A 66 0.05 -5.74 -7.55
C GLN A 66 -0.07 -6.97 -8.45
N GLU A 67 -1.19 -7.70 -8.38
CA GLU A 67 -1.46 -8.88 -9.20
C GLU A 67 -1.47 -8.56 -10.69
N LEU A 68 -2.21 -7.51 -11.09
CA LEU A 68 -2.23 -7.03 -12.48
C LEU A 68 -0.84 -6.59 -12.95
N SER A 69 -0.08 -5.93 -12.09
CA SER A 69 1.29 -5.50 -12.39
C SER A 69 2.26 -6.67 -12.51
N SER A 70 2.06 -7.77 -11.78
CA SER A 70 2.84 -8.99 -11.94
C SER A 70 2.49 -9.73 -13.23
N GLU A 71 1.20 -9.90 -13.53
CA GLU A 71 0.73 -10.54 -14.77
C GLU A 71 1.23 -9.80 -16.02
N PHE A 72 1.18 -8.47 -16.00
CA PHE A 72 1.69 -7.64 -17.10
C PHE A 72 3.19 -7.83 -17.30
N ARG A 73 3.98 -7.84 -16.21
CA ARG A 73 5.43 -8.08 -16.26
C ARG A 73 5.75 -9.48 -16.77
N GLU A 74 5.00 -10.50 -16.35
CA GLU A 74 5.16 -11.87 -16.82
C GLU A 74 4.87 -11.97 -18.32
N ARG A 75 3.74 -11.44 -18.79
CA ARG A 75 3.37 -11.43 -20.22
C ARG A 75 4.41 -10.71 -21.08
N ASN A 76 4.95 -9.59 -20.62
CA ASN A 76 6.01 -8.87 -21.32
C ASN A 76 7.32 -9.67 -21.36
N SER A 77 7.71 -10.29 -20.25
CA SER A 77 8.93 -11.12 -20.20
C SER A 77 8.85 -12.33 -21.15
N ASN A 78 7.65 -12.92 -21.29
CA ASN A 78 7.41 -13.99 -22.24
C ASN A 78 7.52 -13.48 -23.68
N THR A 79 6.95 -12.30 -23.96
CA THR A 79 7.04 -11.65 -25.28
C THR A 79 8.50 -11.34 -25.65
N ASP A 80 9.29 -10.80 -24.72
CA ASP A 80 10.72 -10.51 -24.93
C ASP A 80 11.53 -11.78 -25.21
N LYS A 81 11.23 -12.88 -24.52
CA LYS A 81 11.82 -14.20 -24.79
C LYS A 81 11.50 -14.70 -26.20
N TYR A 82 10.24 -14.58 -26.65
CA TYR A 82 9.84 -15.00 -27.99
C TYR A 82 10.45 -14.13 -29.10
N LEU A 83 10.72 -12.84 -28.82
CA LEU A 83 11.35 -11.92 -29.76
C LEU A 83 12.88 -11.97 -29.73
N GLY A 84 13.49 -12.78 -28.85
CA GLY A 84 14.95 -12.88 -28.72
C GLY A 84 15.62 -11.60 -28.20
N LEU A 85 14.86 -10.72 -27.55
CA LEU A 85 15.34 -9.48 -26.96
C LEU A 85 15.84 -9.76 -25.54
N ASP A 86 17.04 -10.32 -25.41
CA ASP A 86 17.69 -10.48 -24.11
C ASP A 86 18.04 -9.09 -23.55
N SER A 87 17.29 -8.66 -22.53
CA SER A 87 17.42 -7.35 -21.87
C SER A 87 18.61 -7.28 -20.90
N SER A 88 19.71 -7.98 -21.20
CA SER A 88 21.02 -7.90 -20.53
C SER A 88 21.75 -6.54 -20.68
N ARG A 89 21.04 -5.43 -20.90
CA ARG A 89 21.60 -4.07 -20.92
C ARG A 89 20.73 -3.05 -20.17
N LYS A 90 20.54 -3.22 -18.87
CA LYS A 90 20.26 -2.09 -17.96
C LYS A 90 20.98 -2.29 -16.62
N SER A 91 22.32 -2.37 -16.68
CA SER A 91 23.17 -2.00 -15.54
C SER A 91 24.18 -0.95 -15.98
N THR A 92 23.79 0.31 -15.90
CA THR A 92 24.70 1.42 -15.61
C THR A 92 23.87 2.52 -14.95
#